data_AF-A0A1G1SSG3-F1
#
_entry.id   AF-A0A1G1SSG3-F1
#
_cell.length_a   1.000
_cell.length_b   1.000
_cell.length_c   1.000
_cell.angle_alpha   90.00
_cell.angle_beta   90.00
_cell.angle_gamma   90.00
#
_symmetry.space_group_name_H-M   'P 1'
#
loop_
_entity.id
_entity.type
_entity.pdbx_description
1 polymer ?
#
loop_
_entity_poly.entity_id
_entity_poly.type
_entity_poly.pdbx_seq_one_letter_code
_entity_poly.pdbx_strand_id
1 'polypeptide(L)'
;MFQIFCALAEHERNVLVQRTRAGLQAARARGRQGGRPPGLAPRYQKIAPAVKELYEAGQQSTRQLMAYFQIGSRRTLYKILRFAGYQINEKPTVPVVKAVNKALA
;
A
#
# COMPACT_ATOMS: atom_id res chain seq x y z
N MET A 1 26.55 4.98 -41.52
CA MET A 1 26.84 5.99 -40.48
C MET A 1 25.94 5.87 -39.24
N PHE A 2 24.61 5.71 -39.37
CA PHE A 2 23.69 5.58 -38.21
C PHE A 2 24.09 4.48 -37.21
N GLN A 3 24.50 3.30 -37.70
CA GLN A 3 24.88 2.17 -36.85
C GLN A 3 26.05 2.46 -35.89
N ILE A 4 27.02 3.29 -36.30
CA ILE A 4 28.19 3.63 -35.47
C ILE A 4 27.75 4.51 -34.30
N PHE A 5 26.87 5.48 -34.55
CA PHE A 5 26.32 6.34 -33.50
C PHE A 5 25.41 5.57 -32.54
N CYS A 6 24.62 4.60 -33.04
CA CYS A 6 23.86 3.70 -32.18
C CYS A 6 24.77 2.88 -31.27
N ALA A 7 25.83 2.29 -31.81
CA ALA A 7 26.80 1.52 -31.02
C ALA A 7 27.50 2.38 -29.95
N LEU A 8 27.86 3.62 -30.30
CA LEU A 8 28.45 4.56 -29.34
C LEU A 8 27.46 4.96 -28.22
N ALA A 9 26.23 5.29 -28.58
CA ALA A 9 25.20 5.66 -27.61
C ALA A 9 24.86 4.51 -26.64
N GLU A 10 24.85 3.27 -27.13
CA GLU A 10 24.68 2.08 -26.30
C GLU A 10 25.87 1.88 -25.35
N HIS A 11 27.10 2.03 -25.85
CA HIS A 11 28.30 1.95 -25.03
C HIS A 11 28.28 2.97 -23.88
N GLU A 12 27.96 4.23 -24.16
CA GLU A 12 27.86 5.28 -23.13
C GLU A 12 26.78 4.97 -22.10
N ARG A 13 25.59 4.53 -22.54
CA ARG A 13 24.52 4.10 -21.64
C ARG A 13 24.97 2.96 -20.73
N ASN A 14 25.69 1.98 -21.28
CA ASN A 14 26.19 0.84 -20.52
C ASN A 14 27.19 1.27 -19.44
N VAL A 15 28.11 2.19 -19.77
CA VAL A 15 29.05 2.76 -18.79
C VAL A 15 28.31 3.49 -17.66
N LEU A 16 27.29 4.29 -17.99
CA LEU A 16 26.47 4.99 -16.98
C LEU A 16 25.70 4.01 -16.07
N VAL A 17 25.12 2.96 -16.64
CA VAL A 17 24.42 1.91 -15.87
C VAL A 17 25.40 1.18 -14.95
N GLN A 18 26.59 0.81 -15.44
CA GLN A 18 27.63 0.16 -14.63
C GLN A 18 28.03 1.03 -13.43
N ARG A 19 28.28 2.32 -13.64
CA ARG A 19 28.60 3.28 -12.56
C ARG A 19 27.48 3.38 -11.53
N THR A 20 26.24 3.44 -11.99
CA THR A 20 25.06 3.49 -11.11
C THR A 20 24.95 2.22 -10.26
N ARG A 21 25.15 1.04 -10.87
CA ARG A 21 25.12 -0.25 -10.17
C ARG A 21 26.22 -0.34 -9.12
N ALA A 22 27.45 0.09 -9.45
CA ALA A 22 28.56 0.14 -8.50
C ALA A 22 28.24 1.05 -7.30
N GLY A 23 27.68 2.24 -7.56
CA GLY A 23 27.24 3.16 -6.50
C GLY A 23 26.13 2.57 -5.61
N LEU A 24 25.13 1.92 -6.21
CA LEU A 24 24.06 1.23 -5.47
C LEU A 24 24.59 0.07 -4.63
N GLN A 25 25.54 -0.71 -5.15
CA GLN A 25 26.19 -1.79 -4.42
C GLN A 25 26.97 -1.25 -3.22
N ALA A 26 27.76 -0.20 -3.40
CA ALA A 26 28.47 0.47 -2.31
C ALA A 26 27.50 1.03 -1.25
N ALA A 27 26.38 1.62 -1.66
CA ALA A 27 25.36 2.11 -0.74
C ALA A 27 24.69 0.97 0.05
N ARG A 28 24.40 -0.16 -0.60
CA ARG A 28 23.87 -1.36 0.06
C ARG A 28 24.86 -1.97 1.04
N ALA A 29 26.15 -2.01 0.71
CA ALA A 29 27.21 -2.45 1.62
C ALA A 29 27.30 -1.57 2.88
N ARG A 30 27.00 -0.26 2.75
CA ARG A 30 26.84 0.67 3.88
C ARG A 30 25.50 0.53 4.63
N GLY A 31 24.68 -0.48 4.33
CA GLY A 31 23.41 -0.74 5.00
C GLY A 31 22.18 -0.03 4.41
N ARG A 32 22.30 0.68 3.29
CA ARG A 32 21.13 1.32 2.63
C ARG A 32 20.30 0.26 1.88
N GLN A 33 19.09 -0.03 2.36
CA GLN A 33 18.21 -1.03 1.74
C GLN A 33 17.58 -0.56 0.41
N GLY A 34 17.34 0.74 0.25
CA GLY A 34 16.73 1.33 -0.95
C GLY A 34 15.24 1.03 -1.10
N GLY A 35 14.63 1.46 -2.21
CA GLY A 35 13.21 1.23 -2.49
C GLY A 35 12.23 2.09 -1.68
N ARG A 36 10.93 1.78 -1.78
CA ARG A 36 9.88 2.44 -1.01
C ARG A 36 9.91 1.91 0.44
N PRO A 37 9.89 2.79 1.46
CA PRO A 37 9.93 2.34 2.84
C PRO A 37 8.76 1.39 3.15
N PRO A 38 9.02 0.27 3.85
CA PRO A 38 7.98 -0.68 4.22
C PRO A 38 7.02 -0.06 5.25
N GLY A 39 5.82 -0.63 5.34
CA GLY A 39 4.82 -0.23 6.32
C GLY A 39 3.69 0.62 5.75
N LEU A 40 2.94 1.20 6.67
CA LEU A 40 1.73 1.98 6.42
C LEU A 40 2.09 3.47 6.57
N ALA A 41 1.57 4.34 5.69
CA ALA A 41 1.88 5.78 5.78
C ALA A 41 1.44 6.34 7.15
N PRO A 42 2.14 7.34 7.73
CA PRO A 42 1.84 7.85 9.07
C PRO A 42 0.38 8.27 9.26
N ARG A 43 -0.22 8.88 8.22
CA ARG A 43 -1.65 9.23 8.17
C ARG A 43 -2.54 8.03 8.44
N TYR A 44 -2.23 6.90 7.80
CA TYR A 44 -3.01 5.69 7.89
C TYR A 44 -2.81 4.94 9.22
N GLN A 45 -1.64 5.10 9.86
CA GLN A 45 -1.40 4.59 11.21
C GLN A 45 -2.28 5.31 12.25
N LYS A 46 -2.41 6.64 12.13
CA LYS A 46 -3.23 7.46 13.04
C LYS A 46 -4.72 7.09 13.01
N ILE A 47 -5.27 6.81 11.81
CA ILE A 47 -6.69 6.48 11.64
C ILE A 47 -6.98 4.99 11.85
N ALA A 48 -5.96 4.13 11.95
CA ALA A 48 -6.12 2.69 12.07
C ALA A 48 -7.08 2.23 13.19
N PRO A 49 -7.02 2.77 14.43
CA PRO A 49 -7.96 2.38 15.48
C PRO A 49 -9.41 2.74 15.14
N ALA A 50 -9.65 3.98 14.68
CA ALA A 50 -10.98 4.45 14.31
C ALA A 50 -11.59 3.64 13.13
N VAL A 51 -10.75 3.28 12.16
CA VAL A 51 -11.15 2.44 11.04
C VAL A 51 -11.55 1.03 11.52
N LYS A 52 -10.82 0.47 12.48
CA LYS A 52 -11.13 -0.85 13.06
C LYS A 52 -12.45 -0.82 13.82
N GLU A 53 -12.64 0.15 14.72
CA GLU A 53 -13.87 0.31 15.50
C GLU A 53 -15.10 0.44 14.59
N LEU A 54 -15.03 1.29 13.57
CA LEU A 54 -16.15 1.51 12.67
C LEU A 54 -16.42 0.29 11.76
N TYR A 55 -15.37 -0.48 11.43
CA TYR A 55 -15.51 -1.72 10.68
C TYR A 55 -16.14 -2.85 11.52
N GLU A 56 -15.73 -2.98 12.78
CA GLU A 56 -16.27 -3.95 13.74
C GLU A 56 -17.73 -3.65 14.12
N ALA A 57 -18.08 -2.36 14.22
CA ALA A 57 -19.46 -1.92 14.44
C ALA A 57 -20.41 -2.35 13.29
N GLY A 58 -19.88 -2.61 12.09
CA GLY A 58 -20.64 -3.15 10.96
C GLY A 58 -21.74 -2.24 10.41
N GLN A 59 -21.76 -0.97 10.80
CA GLN A 59 -22.83 -0.03 10.43
C GLN A 59 -22.63 0.63 9.06
N GLN A 60 -21.40 0.63 8.53
CA GLN A 60 -21.04 1.33 7.30
C GLN A 60 -20.56 0.33 6.24
N SER A 61 -20.95 0.54 4.98
CA SER A 61 -20.40 -0.26 3.88
C SER A 61 -18.92 0.03 3.68
N THR A 62 -18.15 -0.97 3.23
CA THR A 62 -16.71 -0.83 2.94
C THR A 62 -16.40 0.36 2.03
N ARG A 63 -17.29 0.69 1.09
CA ARG A 63 -17.13 1.82 0.17
C ARG A 63 -17.33 3.17 0.87
N GLN A 64 -18.34 3.28 1.73
CA GLN A 64 -18.58 4.49 2.54
C GLN A 64 -17.43 4.73 3.52
N LEU A 65 -16.95 3.67 4.17
CA LEU A 65 -15.79 3.72 5.06
C LEU A 65 -14.54 4.25 4.34
N MET A 66 -14.28 3.74 3.13
CA MET A 66 -13.19 4.23 2.30
C MET A 66 -13.34 5.71 1.91
N ALA A 67 -14.55 6.14 1.58
CA ALA A 67 -14.82 7.55 1.24
C ALA A 67 -14.60 8.46 2.45
N TYR A 68 -15.16 8.10 3.61
CA TYR A 68 -15.06 8.87 4.85
C TYR A 68 -13.61 9.09 5.29
N PHE A 69 -12.81 8.01 5.30
CA PHE A 69 -11.39 8.09 5.65
C PHE A 69 -10.47 8.46 4.47
N GLN A 70 -11.05 8.81 3.30
CA GLN A 70 -10.33 9.10 2.05
C GLN A 70 -9.22 8.06 1.76
N ILE A 71 -9.61 6.79 1.74
CA ILE A 71 -8.76 5.64 1.43
C ILE A 71 -8.99 5.28 -0.04
N GLY A 72 -7.94 5.42 -0.85
CA GLY A 72 -8.06 5.24 -2.31
C GLY A 72 -8.26 3.80 -2.79
N SER A 73 -7.98 2.78 -1.98
CA SER A 73 -8.15 1.38 -2.41
C SER A 73 -8.57 0.45 -1.28
N ARG A 74 -9.34 -0.59 -1.62
CA ARG A 74 -9.72 -1.67 -0.70
C ARG A 74 -8.47 -2.36 -0.12
N ARG A 75 -7.40 -2.49 -0.91
CA ARG A 75 -6.14 -3.07 -0.47
C ARG A 75 -5.48 -2.24 0.63
N THR A 76 -5.55 -0.92 0.53
CA THR A 76 -5.08 -0.01 1.58
C THR A 76 -5.94 -0.15 2.84
N LEU A 77 -7.26 -0.24 2.70
CA LEU A 77 -8.16 -0.48 3.84
C LEU A 77 -7.81 -1.77 4.59
N TYR A 78 -7.69 -2.90 3.89
CA TYR A 78 -7.32 -4.16 4.53
C TYR A 78 -5.91 -4.15 5.12
N LYS A 79 -4.98 -3.40 4.51
CA LYS A 79 -3.64 -3.17 5.10
C LYS A 79 -3.72 -2.38 6.40
N ILE A 80 -4.62 -1.40 6.49
CA ILE A 80 -4.89 -0.62 7.71
C ILE A 80 -5.50 -1.51 8.78
N LEU A 81 -6.52 -2.32 8.43
CA LEU A 81 -7.17 -3.25 9.37
C LEU A 81 -6.18 -4.29 9.91
N ARG A 82 -5.33 -4.87 9.05
CA ARG A 82 -4.26 -5.78 9.46
C ARG A 82 -3.24 -5.10 10.37
N PHE A 83 -2.91 -3.83 10.11
CA PHE A 83 -2.04 -3.04 10.99
C PHE A 83 -2.69 -2.79 12.37
N ALA A 84 -4.01 -2.62 12.43
CA ALA A 84 -4.78 -2.48 13.67
C ALA A 84 -5.04 -3.82 14.41
N GLY A 85 -4.49 -4.95 13.91
CA GLY A 85 -4.64 -6.27 14.52
C GLY A 85 -5.95 -6.99 14.21
N TYR A 86 -6.71 -6.55 13.20
CA TYR A 86 -7.92 -7.24 12.77
C TYR A 86 -7.54 -8.51 11.97
N GLN A 87 -8.03 -9.67 12.43
CA GLN A 87 -7.79 -10.96 11.79
C GLN A 87 -8.72 -11.11 10.57
N ILE A 88 -8.18 -10.89 9.38
CA ILE A 88 -8.90 -11.14 8.12
C ILE A 88 -8.76 -12.63 7.83
N ASN A 89 -9.69 -13.45 8.35
CA ASN A 89 -9.77 -14.86 7.94
C ASN A 89 -9.91 -14.91 6.42
N GLU A 90 -9.19 -15.82 5.75
CA GLU A 90 -9.00 -15.86 4.29
C GLU A 90 -10.30 -15.97 3.46
N LYS A 91 -11.42 -16.22 4.13
CA LYS A 91 -12.76 -16.03 3.56
C LYS A 91 -13.36 -14.74 4.14
N PRO A 92 -13.56 -13.67 3.35
CA PRO A 92 -14.27 -12.50 3.81
C PRO A 92 -15.74 -12.87 3.99
N THR A 93 -16.12 -13.39 5.16
CA THR A 93 -17.47 -13.22 5.65
C THR A 93 -17.63 -11.74 5.96
N VAL A 94 -18.09 -10.99 4.96
CA VAL A 94 -18.65 -9.66 5.19
C VAL A 94 -19.65 -9.82 6.33
N PRO A 95 -19.63 -8.98 7.38
CA PRO A 95 -20.74 -8.97 8.32
C PRO A 95 -21.99 -8.68 7.50
N VAL A 96 -22.83 -9.70 7.33
CA VAL A 96 -24.19 -9.56 6.82
C VAL A 96 -24.79 -8.46 7.66
N VAL A 97 -25.17 -7.36 7.00
CA VAL A 97 -25.82 -6.19 7.60
C VAL A 97 -26.79 -6.71 8.65
N LYS A 98 -26.45 -6.56 9.94
CA LYS A 98 -27.39 -6.90 11.00
C LYS A 98 -28.57 -5.98 10.79
N ALA A 99 -29.70 -6.60 10.47
CA ALA A 99 -30.99 -5.97 10.16
C ALA A 99 -31.21 -4.68 10.97
N VAL A 100 -30.97 -3.54 10.34
CA VAL A 100 -31.61 -2.28 10.76
C VAL A 100 -32.98 -2.32 10.09
N ASN A 101 -33.95 -2.87 10.84
CA ASN A 101 -35.36 -2.45 10.88
C ASN A 101 -36.13 -3.50 11.71
N LYS A 102 -36.03 -3.39 13.04
CA LYS A 102 -37.10 -3.78 13.95
C LYS A 102 -37.54 -2.51 14.68
N ALA A 103 -38.84 -2.24 14.62
CA ALA A 103 -39.58 -1.14 15.22
C ALA A 103 -39.44 0.24 14.54
N LEU A 104 -40.39 0.52 13.64
CA LEU A 104 -41.26 1.72 13.65
C LEU A 104 -42.28 1.59 12.51
N ALA A 105 -43.56 1.77 12.85
CA ALA A 105 -44.82 1.57 12.10
C ALA A 105 -45.32 0.12 12.00
#